data_AF-A0A1I1FRH3-F1
#
_entry.id   AF-A0A1I1FRH3-F1
#
_cell.length_a   1.000
_cell.length_b   1.000
_cell.length_c   1.000
_cell.angle_alpha   90.00
_cell.angle_beta   90.00
_cell.angle_gamma   90.00
#
_symmetry.space_group_name_H-M   'P 1'
#
loop_
_entity.id
_entity.type
_entity.pdbx_description
1 polymer ?
#
loop_
_entity_poly.entity_id
_entity_poly.type
_entity_poly.pdbx_seq_one_letter_code
_entity_poly.pdbx_strand_id
1 'polypeptide(L)' 'MDLIIDLAVEREKRASKTKDPEFEMVPIVEKIYEIDGEMKFEISGYKKTPIEWLDD' A
#
# COMPACT_ATOMS: atom_id res chain seq x y z
N MET A 1 12.46 -2.73 -12.12
CA MET A 1 11.69 -3.96 -11.87
C MET A 1 10.39 -3.49 -11.25
N ASP A 2 9.39 -3.29 -12.09
CA ASP A 2 8.10 -2.78 -11.69
C ASP A 2 7.28 -3.96 -11.16
N LEU A 3 6.92 -3.91 -9.86
CA LEU A 3 6.15 -4.96 -9.21
C LEU A 3 4.67 -4.60 -9.30
N ILE A 4 3.94 -5.31 -10.15
CA ILE A 4 2.47 -5.28 -10.16
C ILE A 4 2.01 -6.24 -9.07
N ILE A 5 1.50 -5.69 -7.96
CA ILE A 5 1.10 -6.48 -6.79
C ILE A 5 -0.35 -6.20 -6.48
N ASP A 6 -1.08 -7.25 -6.15
CA ASP A 6 -2.42 -7.17 -5.58
C ASP A 6 -2.36 -6.51 -4.20
N LEU A 7 -2.78 -5.24 -4.13
CA LEU A 7 -2.71 -4.40 -2.93
C LEU A 7 -3.40 -5.05 -1.72
N ALA A 8 -4.46 -5.83 -1.95
CA ALA A 8 -5.18 -6.55 -0.90
C ALA A 8 -4.32 -7.63 -0.23
N VAL A 9 -3.59 -8.43 -1.01
CA VAL A 9 -2.76 -9.54 -0.51
C VAL A 9 -1.55 -9.01 0.26
N GLU A 10 -0.97 -7.88 -0.15
CA GLU A 10 0.12 -7.26 0.60
C GLU A 10 -0.33 -6.59 1.90
N ARG A 11 -1.51 -5.96 1.91
CA ARG A 11 -2.10 -5.44 3.15
C ARG A 11 -2.32 -6.55 4.18
N GLU A 12 -2.85 -7.70 3.75
CA GLU A 12 -3.09 -8.84 4.64
C GLU A 12 -1.78 -9.42 5.21
N LYS A 13 -0.76 -9.62 4.38
CA LYS A 13 0.55 -10.14 4.83
C LYS A 13 1.27 -9.21 5.80
N ARG A 14 1.08 -7.89 5.69
CA ARG A 14 1.71 -6.89 6.57
C ARG A 14 0.91 -6.60 7.83
N ALA A 15 -0.41 -6.79 7.82
CA ALA A 15 -1.22 -6.73 9.04
C ALA A 15 -0.74 -7.73 10.11
N SER A 16 -0.11 -8.84 9.69
CA SER A 16 0.42 -9.88 10.58
C SER A 16 1.89 -9.68 11.03
N LYS A 17 2.65 -8.75 10.46
CA LYS A 17 4.06 -8.52 10.82
C LYS A 17 4.24 -7.15 11.47
N THR A 18 4.33 -7.17 12.80
CA THR A 18 4.83 -6.07 13.65
C THR A 18 4.27 -4.70 13.28
N LYS A 19 3.07 -4.41 13.78
CA LYS A 19 2.53 -3.04 13.78
C LYS A 19 3.34 -2.23 14.81
N ASP A 20 4.24 -1.38 14.35
CA ASP A 20 4.60 -0.20 15.16
C ASP A 20 3.29 0.56 15.36
N PRO A 21 2.75 0.66 16.59
CA PRO A 21 1.42 1.23 16.80
C PRO A 21 1.34 2.73 16.47
N GLU A 22 2.48 3.37 16.23
CA GLU A 22 2.60 4.80 15.94
C GLU A 22 2.76 5.09 14.44
N PHE A 23 3.09 4.08 13.62
CA PHE A 23 3.44 4.28 12.21
C PHE A 23 2.87 3.19 11.30
N GLU A 24 2.32 3.61 10.17
CA GLU A 24 1.84 2.72 9.11
C GLU A 24 2.70 2.85 7.84
N MET A 25 2.87 1.73 7.12
CA MET A 25 3.58 1.70 5.84
C MET A 25 2.59 1.96 4.70
N VAL A 26 2.53 3.21 4.24
CA VAL A 26 1.63 3.64 3.17
C VAL A 26 2.29 3.42 1.80
N PRO A 27 1.62 2.72 0.86
CA PRO A 27 2.13 2.57 -0.51
C PRO A 27 2.13 3.90 -1.25
N ILE A 28 3.22 4.20 -1.95
CA ILE A 28 3.30 5.33 -2.87
C ILE A 28 2.86 4.83 -4.25
N VAL A 29 1.68 5.25 -4.69
CA VAL A 29 1.14 4.93 -6.01
C VAL A 29 1.75 5.88 -7.04
N GLU A 30 2.47 5.34 -8.02
CA GLU A 30 3.01 6.11 -9.15
C GLU A 30 2.03 6.18 -10.31
N LYS A 31 1.30 5.10 -10.60
CA LYS A 31 0.30 5.06 -11.67
C LYS A 31 -0.92 4.24 -11.28
N ILE A 32 -2.05 4.65 -11.82
CA ILE A 32 -3.34 3.97 -11.68
C ILE A 32 -3.74 3.51 -13.07
N TYR A 33 -4.07 2.23 -13.19
CA TYR A 33 -4.55 1.61 -14.41
C TYR A 33 -5.95 1.06 -14.18
N GLU A 34 -6.81 1.18 -15.17
CA GLU A 34 -8.09 0.47 -15.20
C GLU A 34 -7.96 -0.63 -16.26
N ILE A 35 -8.02 -1.89 -15.83
CA ILE A 35 -7.89 -3.05 -16.71
C ILE A 35 -9.07 -3.98 -16.42
N ASP A 36 -9.88 -4.25 -17.43
CA ASP A 36 -11.08 -5.11 -17.33
C ASP A 36 -12.08 -4.68 -16.24
N GLY A 37 -12.17 -3.36 -15.96
CA GLY A 37 -13.04 -2.81 -14.92
C GLY A 37 -12.47 -2.91 -13.50
N GLU A 38 -11.25 -3.41 -13.35
CA GLU A 38 -10.53 -3.46 -12.08
C GLU A 38 -9.45 -2.36 -12.02
N MET A 39 -9.41 -1.63 -10.91
CA MET A 39 -8.35 -0.65 -10.63
C MET A 39 -7.09 -1.36 -10.18
N LYS A 40 -6.00 -1.19 -10.93
CA LYS A 40 -4.66 -1.69 -10.61
C LYS A 40 -3.72 -0.52 -10.34
N PHE A 41 -2.87 -0.69 -9.33
CA PHE A 41 -1.97 0.36 -8.86
C PHE A 41 -0.52 -0.09 -9.03
N GLU A 42 0.29 0.75 -9.67
CA GLU A 42 1.74 0.59 -9.71
C GLU A 42 2.32 1.31 -8.50
N ILE A 43 2.92 0.54 -7.61
CA ILE A 43 3.46 1.00 -6.34
C ILE A 43 4.98 1.11 -6.48
N SER A 44 5.51 2.32 -6.31
CA SER A 44 6.96 2.59 -6.43
C SER A 44 7.74 2.28 -5.17
N GLY A 45 7.03 2.20 -4.05
CA GLY A 45 7.61 1.94 -2.75
C GLY A 45 6.61 2.18 -1.64
N TYR A 46 7.13 2.16 -0.42
CA TYR A 46 6.35 2.32 0.79
C TYR A 46 7.01 3.37 1.66
N LYS A 47 6.19 4.26 2.22
CA LYS A 47 6.63 5.28 3.15
C LYS A 47 6.13 4.95 4.55
N LYS A 48 7.02 5.02 5.54
CA LYS A 48 6.63 4.99 6.95
C LYS A 48 5.99 6.34 7.28
N THR A 49 4.69 6.33 7.53
CA THR A 49 3.87 7.52 7.81
C THR A 49 3.30 7.40 9.22
N PRO A 50 3.37 8.45 10.06
CA PRO A 50 2.70 8.45 11.35
C PRO A 50 1.20 8.23 11.17
N ILE A 51 0.61 7.40 12.02
CA ILE A 51 -0.84 7.10 11.93
C ILE A 51 -1.67 8.37 12.18
N GLU A 52 -1.19 9.28 13.02
CA GLU A 52 -1.85 10.58 13.29
C GLU A 52 -2.05 11.45 12.04
N TRP A 53 -1.36 11.16 10.93
CA TRP A 53 -1.51 11.88 9.65
C TRP A 53 -2.49 11.20 8.69
N LEU A 54 -2.97 10.01 9.03
CA LEU A 54 -3.97 9.29 8.26
C LEU A 54 -5.33 9.60 8.91
N ASP A 55 -6.14 10.43 8.24
CA ASP A 55 -7.52 10.67 8.66
C ASP A 55 -8.34 9.37 8.57
N ASP A 56 -9.15 9.11 9.61
CA ASP A 56 -10.00 7.91 9.81
C ASP A 56 -11.22 7.88 8.85
#